data_AF-A0A376YH79-F1
#
_entry.id   AF-A0A376YH79-F1
#
_cell.length_a   1.000
_cell.length_b   1.000
_cell.length_c   1.000
_cell.angle_alpha   90.00
_cell.angle_beta   90.00
_cell.angle_gamma   90.00
#
_symmetry.space_group_name_H-M   'P 1'
#
loop_
_entity.id
_entity.type
_entity.pdbx_description
1 polymer ?
#
loop_
_entity_poly.entity_id
_entity_poly.type
_entity_poly.pdbx_seq_one_letter_code
_entity_poly.pdbx_strand_id
1 'polypeptide(L)'
;MELSRSLLSGWVDACCRLLSPLEEALHGYVMTDGKLHADDTPVQVLLPGNKKTKTGRLWAYVRDDRNAGSALAPAVWFAYSPDRKGIHPQTHLACFSGVLQADAYAGFNELYRNGGITEAACWLMPAERSTMCTSASRQH
;
A
#
# COMPACT_ATOMS: atom_id res chain seq x y z
N MET A 1 26.17 16.87 -25.41
CA MET A 1 24.78 16.55 -25.79
C MET A 1 23.92 16.81 -24.57
N GLU A 2 23.02 17.79 -24.62
CA GLU A 2 22.16 18.17 -23.49
C GLU A 2 20.75 17.63 -23.75
N LEU A 3 20.28 16.75 -22.87
CA LEU A 3 18.94 16.18 -22.96
C LEU A 3 17.96 17.15 -22.30
N SER A 4 16.95 17.57 -23.05
CA SER A 4 15.90 18.44 -22.51
C SER A 4 15.06 17.69 -21.47
N ARG A 5 14.60 18.42 -20.44
CA ARG A 5 13.71 17.85 -19.41
C ARG A 5 12.42 17.28 -20.00
N SER A 6 11.89 17.88 -21.06
CA SER A 6 10.70 17.41 -21.76
C SER A 6 10.93 16.07 -22.44
N LEU A 7 12.09 15.85 -23.06
CA LEU A 7 12.43 14.57 -23.69
C LEU A 7 12.60 13.46 -22.64
N LEU A 8 13.29 13.75 -21.54
CA LEU A 8 13.42 12.81 -20.43
C LEU A 8 12.07 12.46 -19.80
N SER A 9 11.21 13.46 -19.57
CA SER A 9 9.84 13.23 -19.08
C SER A 9 9.04 12.36 -20.04
N GLY A 10 9.13 12.61 -21.35
CA GLY A 10 8.43 11.82 -22.35
C GLY A 10 8.89 10.35 -22.39
N TRP A 11 10.18 10.08 -22.14
CA TRP A 11 10.67 8.71 -22.01
C TRP A 11 10.17 8.02 -20.75
N VAL A 12 10.14 8.72 -19.61
CA VAL A 12 9.55 8.19 -18.37
C VAL A 12 8.08 7.86 -18.58
N ASP A 13 7.31 8.75 -19.20
CA ASP A 13 5.88 8.52 -19.48
C ASP A 13 5.67 7.32 -20.41
N ALA A 14 6.51 7.16 -21.44
CA ALA A 14 6.45 6.00 -22.34
C ALA A 14 6.75 4.69 -21.60
N CYS A 15 7.76 4.67 -20.73
CA CYS A 15 8.07 3.52 -19.89
C CYS A 15 6.91 3.18 -18.93
N CYS A 16 6.33 4.19 -18.27
CA CYS A 16 5.18 4.00 -17.38
C CYS A 16 4.01 3.35 -18.11
N ARG A 17 3.68 3.79 -19.33
CA ARG A 17 2.63 3.18 -20.15
C ARG A 17 2.90 1.71 -20.51
N LEU A 18 4.15 1.37 -20.79
CA LEU A 18 4.54 -0.02 -21.09
C LEU A 18 4.48 -0.91 -19.84
N LEU A 19 4.71 -0.34 -18.66
CA LEU A 19 4.66 -1.05 -17.38
C LEU A 19 3.24 -1.16 -16.79
N SER A 20 2.27 -0.37 -17.28
CA SER A 20 0.89 -0.38 -16.74
C SER A 20 0.28 -1.78 -16.65
N PRO A 21 0.34 -2.66 -17.66
CA PRO A 21 -0.25 -4.01 -17.55
C PRO A 21 0.43 -4.87 -16.48
N LEU A 22 1.73 -4.67 -16.24
CA LEU A 22 2.47 -5.38 -15.19
C LEU A 22 2.07 -4.86 -13.81
N GLU A 23 1.91 -3.54 -13.67
CA GLU A 23 1.44 -2.91 -12.45
C GLU A 23 0.02 -3.35 -12.09
N GLU A 24 -0.89 -3.41 -13.06
CA GLU A 24 -2.26 -3.91 -12.89
C GLU A 24 -2.28 -5.39 -12.46
N ALA A 25 -1.46 -6.24 -13.08
CA ALA A 25 -1.33 -7.64 -12.70
C ALA A 25 -0.75 -7.81 -11.28
N LEU A 26 0.26 -6.99 -10.93
CA LEU A 26 0.85 -6.96 -9.60
C LEU A 26 -0.17 -6.49 -8.55
N HIS A 27 -0.94 -5.45 -8.84
CA HIS A 27 -2.02 -4.97 -7.99
C HIS A 27 -3.05 -6.08 -7.73
N GLY A 28 -3.55 -6.75 -8.78
CA GLY A 28 -4.49 -7.87 -8.62
C GLY A 28 -3.92 -9.02 -7.77
N TYR A 29 -2.63 -9.34 -7.97
CA TYR A 29 -1.95 -10.36 -7.17
C TYR A 29 -1.78 -9.95 -5.70
N VAL A 30 -1.43 -8.70 -5.42
CA VAL A 30 -1.28 -8.20 -4.03
C VAL A 30 -2.63 -8.10 -3.33
N MET A 31 -3.69 -7.72 -4.03
CA MET A 31 -5.04 -7.52 -3.48
C MET A 31 -5.88 -8.80 -3.40
N THR A 32 -5.33 -9.97 -3.75
CA THR A 32 -6.01 -11.24 -3.52
C THR A 32 -6.22 -11.46 -2.02
N ASP A 33 -7.38 -12.02 -1.65
CA ASP A 33 -7.73 -12.32 -0.26
C ASP A 33 -6.61 -13.03 0.51
N GLY A 34 -6.46 -12.70 1.79
CA GLY A 34 -5.43 -13.24 2.66
C GLY A 34 -4.96 -12.23 3.70
N LYS A 35 -3.64 -12.13 3.93
CA LYS A 35 -3.04 -11.13 4.81
C LYS A 35 -2.26 -10.11 4.00
N LEU A 36 -2.45 -8.84 4.34
CA LEU A 36 -1.74 -7.73 3.75
C LEU A 36 -1.13 -6.85 4.84
N HIS A 37 0.12 -6.44 4.68
CA HIS A 37 0.68 -5.39 5.53
C HIS A 37 0.54 -4.05 4.83
N ALA A 38 0.06 -3.03 5.53
CA ALA A 38 -0.02 -1.68 5.01
C ALA A 38 0.84 -0.73 5.84
N ASP A 39 1.61 0.11 5.15
CA ASP A 39 2.39 1.19 5.74
C ASP A 39 2.34 2.43 4.84
N ASP A 40 2.61 3.61 5.40
CA ASP A 40 2.76 4.84 4.63
C ASP A 40 4.04 5.60 4.98
N THR A 41 4.85 5.88 3.97
CA THR A 41 6.08 6.65 4.12
C THR A 41 5.89 8.07 3.58
N PRO A 42 6.25 9.13 4.32
CA PRO A 42 6.19 10.50 3.83
C PRO A 42 7.20 10.74 2.70
N VAL A 43 6.76 11.37 1.61
CA VAL A 43 7.60 11.73 0.46
C VAL A 43 7.54 13.24 0.19
N GLN A 44 8.69 13.86 -0.09
CA GLN A 44 8.76 15.29 -0.41
C GLN A 44 8.58 15.49 -1.92
N VAL A 45 7.49 16.16 -2.32
CA VAL A 45 7.15 16.41 -3.72
C VAL A 45 7.22 17.90 -4.02
N LEU A 46 7.91 18.27 -5.09
CA LEU A 46 8.00 19.66 -5.54
C LEU A 46 6.67 20.10 -6.15
N LEU A 47 6.15 21.25 -5.70
CA LEU A 47 5.01 21.89 -6.34
C LEU A 47 5.48 22.69 -7.57
N PRO A 48 4.79 22.58 -8.73
CA PRO A 48 5.10 23.39 -9.90
C PRO A 48 5.10 24.89 -9.55
N GLY A 49 6.12 25.61 -10.00
CA GLY A 49 6.17 27.08 -9.97
C GLY A 49 6.76 27.75 -8.71
N ASN A 50 6.71 27.13 -7.53
CA ASN A 50 7.01 27.86 -6.28
C ASN A 50 8.24 27.40 -5.48
N LYS A 51 9.06 26.45 -5.98
CA LYS A 51 10.20 25.86 -5.24
C LYS A 51 9.86 25.32 -3.84
N LYS A 52 8.58 25.18 -3.49
CA LYS A 52 8.10 24.65 -2.22
C LYS A 52 7.83 23.16 -2.38
N THR A 53 8.18 22.38 -1.36
CA THR A 53 7.81 20.97 -1.27
C THR A 53 6.50 20.82 -0.50
N LYS A 54 5.70 19.84 -0.89
CA LYS A 54 4.57 19.34 -0.10
C LYS A 54 4.87 17.89 0.28
N THR A 55 4.56 17.53 1.52
CA THR A 55 4.63 16.14 1.97
C THR A 55 3.44 15.36 1.42
N GLY A 56 3.71 14.47 0.46
CA GLY A 56 2.79 13.41 0.04
C GLY A 56 3.05 12.12 0.82
N ARG A 57 2.34 11.05 0.46
CA ARG A 57 2.49 9.71 1.03
C ARG A 57 2.72 8.69 -0.07
N LEU A 58 3.65 7.78 0.19
CA LEU A 58 3.82 6.55 -0.56
C LEU A 58 3.31 5.41 0.33
N TRP A 59 2.20 4.81 -0.08
CA TRP A 59 1.59 3.66 0.58
C TRP A 59 2.25 2.39 0.06
N ALA A 60 2.60 1.49 0.96
CA ALA A 60 3.16 0.18 0.64
C ALA A 60 2.19 -0.90 1.13
N TYR A 61 1.76 -1.76 0.20
CA TYR A 61 0.89 -2.89 0.46
C TYR A 61 1.67 -4.17 0.19
N VAL A 62 2.04 -4.88 1.26
CA VAL A 62 2.98 -5.99 1.21
C VAL A 62 2.27 -7.31 1.51
N ARG A 63 2.29 -8.18 0.51
CA ARG A 63 1.93 -9.60 0.63
C ARG A 63 3.22 -10.37 0.88
N ASP A 64 3.47 -10.75 2.13
CA ASP A 64 4.57 -11.64 2.50
C ASP A 64 4.24 -12.39 3.80
N ASP A 65 3.88 -13.66 3.65
CA ASP A 65 3.58 -14.57 4.75
C ASP A 65 4.56 -15.75 4.80
N ARG A 66 5.75 -15.60 4.23
CA ARG A 66 6.78 -16.66 4.26
C ARG A 66 7.17 -17.04 5.69
N ASN A 67 7.19 -16.06 6.59
CA ASN A 67 7.43 -16.28 8.02
C ASN A 67 6.34 -17.11 8.72
N ALA A 68 5.17 -17.25 8.09
CA ALA A 68 4.06 -18.08 8.54
C ALA A 68 3.90 -19.37 7.70
N GLY A 69 4.90 -19.72 6.89
CA GLY A 69 4.91 -20.96 6.09
C GLY A 69 4.23 -20.84 4.72
N SER A 70 3.89 -19.64 4.26
CA SER A 70 3.32 -19.45 2.92
C SER A 70 4.34 -19.77 1.82
N ALA A 71 3.92 -20.56 0.82
CA ALA A 71 4.69 -20.84 -0.39
C ALA A 71 4.46 -19.82 -1.52
N LEU A 72 3.57 -18.85 -1.30
CA LEU A 72 3.24 -17.83 -2.29
C LEU A 72 4.40 -16.85 -2.48
N ALA A 73 4.61 -16.39 -3.72
CA ALA A 73 5.65 -15.42 -4.02
C ALA A 73 5.35 -14.08 -3.30
N PRO A 74 6.33 -13.47 -2.63
CA PRO A 74 6.12 -12.18 -1.98
C PRO A 74 5.95 -11.09 -3.04
N ALA A 75 5.12 -10.10 -2.74
CA ALA A 75 4.88 -8.96 -3.61
C ALA A 75 4.59 -7.69 -2.81
N VAL A 76 4.90 -6.54 -3.41
CA VAL A 76 4.54 -5.23 -2.87
C VAL A 76 3.92 -4.40 -3.98
N TRP A 77 2.80 -3.76 -3.67
CA TRP A 77 2.20 -2.75 -4.52
C TRP A 77 2.29 -1.39 -3.83
N PHE A 78 2.62 -0.36 -4.61
CA PHE A 78 2.81 1.00 -4.13
C PHE A 78 1.77 1.94 -4.70
N ALA A 79 1.24 2.83 -3.86
CA ALA A 79 0.35 3.90 -4.30
C ALA A 79 0.83 5.25 -3.79
N TYR A 80 0.67 6.30 -4.58
CA TYR A 80 0.99 7.66 -4.17
C TYR A 80 -0.29 8.45 -3.85
N SER A 81 -0.25 9.26 -2.79
CA SER A 81 -1.26 10.28 -2.54
C SER A 81 -0.65 11.63 -2.12
N PRO A 82 -1.32 12.76 -2.40
CA PRO A 82 -0.82 14.09 -2.08
C PRO A 82 -1.05 14.51 -0.60
N ASP A 83 -1.75 13.69 0.19
CA ASP A 83 -1.97 13.87 1.62
C ASP A 83 -2.19 12.50 2.32
N ARG A 84 -2.22 12.50 3.66
CA ARG A 84 -2.43 11.29 4.49
C ARG A 84 -3.87 11.20 4.97
N LYS A 85 -4.85 11.24 4.07
CA LYS A 85 -6.27 11.05 4.43
C LYS A 85 -6.66 9.58 4.32
N GLY A 86 -7.57 9.13 5.20
CA GLY A 86 -8.10 7.75 5.19
C GLY A 86 -8.84 7.36 3.90
N ILE A 87 -9.30 8.32 3.10
CA ILE A 87 -9.93 8.04 1.80
C ILE A 87 -9.00 7.30 0.83
N HIS A 88 -7.67 7.50 0.94
CA HIS A 88 -6.70 6.83 0.07
C HIS A 88 -6.65 5.32 0.34
N PRO A 89 -6.36 4.83 1.56
CA PRO A 89 -6.42 3.40 1.83
C PRO A 89 -7.81 2.81 1.65
N GLN A 90 -8.89 3.57 1.88
CA GLN A 90 -10.27 3.14 1.54
C GLN A 90 -10.45 2.87 0.04
N THR A 91 -9.90 3.73 -0.81
CA THR A 91 -9.98 3.58 -2.26
C THR A 91 -9.08 2.44 -2.74
N HIS A 92 -7.85 2.35 -2.22
CA HIS A 92 -6.89 1.33 -2.59
C HIS A 92 -7.37 -0.09 -2.22
N LEU A 93 -8.01 -0.23 -1.06
CA LEU A 93 -8.46 -1.52 -0.52
C LEU A 93 -9.96 -1.79 -0.75
N ALA A 94 -10.62 -1.04 -1.65
CA ALA A 94 -12.06 -1.13 -1.86
C ALA A 94 -12.55 -2.55 -2.24
N CYS A 95 -11.69 -3.34 -2.89
CA CYS A 95 -11.99 -4.71 -3.30
C CYS A 95 -11.22 -5.77 -2.49
N PHE A 96 -10.47 -5.39 -1.46
CA PHE A 96 -9.70 -6.31 -0.65
C PHE A 96 -10.55 -6.86 0.51
N SER A 97 -10.43 -8.15 0.78
CA SER A 97 -11.01 -8.83 1.94
C SER A 97 -9.95 -9.68 2.63
N GLY A 98 -9.98 -9.74 3.96
CA GLY A 98 -9.02 -10.53 4.75
C GLY A 98 -8.42 -9.77 5.91
N VAL A 99 -7.17 -10.09 6.26
CA VAL A 99 -6.47 -9.52 7.42
C VAL A 99 -5.56 -8.38 6.96
N LEU A 100 -5.74 -7.20 7.56
CA LEU A 100 -4.87 -6.05 7.34
C LEU A 100 -4.00 -5.81 8.57
N GLN A 101 -2.68 -5.99 8.42
CA GLN A 101 -1.70 -5.63 9.43
C GLN A 101 -1.16 -4.22 9.17
N ALA A 102 -1.52 -3.27 10.02
CA ALA A 102 -1.13 -1.87 9.84
C ALA A 102 -0.64 -1.23 11.16
N ASP A 103 -0.08 -0.02 11.06
CA ASP A 103 0.13 0.82 12.23
C ASP A 103 -1.22 1.30 12.82
N ALA A 104 -1.18 1.87 14.02
CA ALA A 104 -2.38 2.38 14.70
C ALA A 104 -2.89 3.71 14.10
N TYR A 105 -2.67 3.95 12.81
CA TYR A 105 -3.15 5.15 12.14
C TYR A 105 -4.68 5.09 11.96
N ALA A 106 -5.35 6.07 12.56
CA ALA A 106 -6.82 6.14 12.57
C ALA A 106 -7.47 6.23 11.18
N GLY A 107 -6.72 6.54 10.13
CA GLY A 107 -7.26 6.56 8.76
C GLY A 107 -7.63 5.17 8.22
N PHE A 108 -7.17 4.09 8.86
CA PHE A 108 -7.60 2.72 8.55
C PHE A 108 -8.94 2.34 9.18
N ASN A 109 -9.43 3.05 10.21
CA ASN A 109 -10.60 2.65 11.01
C ASN A 109 -11.87 2.40 10.19
N GLU A 110 -12.07 3.13 9.08
CA GLU A 110 -13.26 2.95 8.24
C GLU A 110 -13.28 1.59 7.54
N LEU A 111 -12.11 1.04 7.20
CA LEU A 111 -11.96 -0.23 6.50
C LEU A 111 -12.54 -1.41 7.30
N TYR A 112 -12.51 -1.31 8.63
CA TYR A 112 -12.92 -2.39 9.51
C TYR A 112 -14.43 -2.42 9.78
N ARG A 113 -15.17 -1.36 9.39
CA ARG A 113 -16.59 -1.22 9.78
C ARG A 113 -17.53 -2.19 9.09
N ASN A 114 -17.23 -2.59 7.86
CA ASN A 114 -18.08 -3.49 7.07
C ASN A 114 -17.79 -4.98 7.33
N GLY A 115 -16.76 -5.30 8.13
CA GLY A 115 -16.36 -6.67 8.46
C GLY A 115 -15.65 -7.43 7.33
N GLY A 116 -15.42 -6.83 6.17
CA GLY A 116 -14.64 -7.44 5.08
C GLY A 116 -13.14 -7.47 5.37
N ILE A 117 -12.66 -6.52 6.19
CA ILE A 117 -11.27 -6.45 6.62
C ILE A 117 -11.20 -6.62 8.14
N THR A 118 -10.39 -7.56 8.58
CA THR A 118 -10.06 -7.79 9.99
C THR A 118 -8.73 -7.12 10.31
N GLU A 119 -8.72 -6.28 11.35
CA GLU A 119 -7.52 -5.60 11.83
C GLU A 119 -6.56 -6.58 12.53
N ALA A 120 -5.28 -6.53 12.17
CA ALA A 120 -4.18 -7.10 12.94
C ALA A 120 -3.20 -5.99 13.34
N ALA A 121 -2.95 -5.82 14.64
CA ALA A 121 -2.03 -4.78 15.09
C ALA A 121 -0.57 -5.15 14.73
N CYS A 122 0.18 -4.17 14.21
CA CYS A 122 1.62 -4.32 14.03
C CYS A 122 2.34 -4.49 15.38
N TRP A 123 3.32 -5.40 15.48
CA TRP A 123 4.06 -5.70 16.73
C TRP A 123 4.86 -4.51 17.31
N LEU A 124 5.14 -3.49 16.51
CA LEU A 124 5.77 -2.26 16.95
C LEU A 124 4.78 -1.25 17.58
N MET A 125 3.48 -1.59 17.65
CA MET A 125 2.44 -0.78 18.29
C MET A 125 2.29 -1.12 19.79
N PRO A 126 1.89 -0.16 20.64
CA PRO A 126 1.53 -0.45 22.04
C PRO A 126 0.42 -1.51 22.14
N ALA A 127 0.59 -2.46 23.06
CA ALA A 127 -0.22 -3.68 23.19
C ALA A 127 -1.73 -3.48 23.43
N GLU A 128 -2.17 -2.29 23.79
CA GLU A 128 -3.57 -1.97 24.15
C GLU A 128 -4.57 -2.09 22.98
N ARG A 129 -4.10 -2.26 21.73
CA ARG A 129 -4.92 -2.41 20.51
C ARG A 129 -4.71 -3.74 19.76
N SER A 130 -4.07 -4.74 20.37
CA SER A 130 -3.72 -5.98 19.67
C SER A 130 -4.81 -7.05 19.75
N THR A 131 -5.51 -7.33 18.64
CA THR A 131 -6.36 -8.52 18.49
C THR A 131 -5.74 -9.47 17.45
N MET A 132 -5.25 -10.61 17.94
CA MET A 132 -4.82 -11.86 17.29
C MET A 132 -4.36 -11.88 15.81
N CYS A 133 -3.04 -12.03 15.62
CA CYS A 133 -2.39 -12.39 14.35
C CYS A 133 -2.28 -13.94 14.12
N THR A 134 -2.86 -14.77 14.99
CA THR A 134 -2.54 -16.22 15.06
C THR A 134 -3.58 -17.18 14.48
N SER A 135 -4.74 -16.73 14.00
CA SER A 135 -5.80 -17.61 13.49
C SER A 135 -5.90 -17.70 11.95
N ALA A 136 -5.35 -16.74 11.20
CA ALA A 136 -5.49 -16.69 9.75
C ALA A 136 -4.67 -17.74 8.98
N SER A 137 -3.68 -18.36 9.60
CA SER A 137 -2.76 -19.31 8.95
C SER A 137 -3.18 -20.78 9.08
N ARG A 138 -4.34 -21.09 9.69
CA ARG A 138 -4.77 -22.48 9.98
C ARG A 138 -5.90 -23.00 9.10
N GLN A 139 -6.38 -22.23 8.14
CA GLN A 139 -7.35 -22.73 7.16
C GLN A 139 -6.64 -22.90 5.82
N HIS A 140 -5.95 -24.03 5.65
CA HIS A 140 -5.76 -24.81 4.42
C HIS A 140 -5.06 -26.11 4.78
#